data_AF-A0A1C5WM01-F1
#
_entry.id   AF-A0A1C5WM01-F1
#
_cell.length_a   1.000
_cell.length_b   1.000
_cell.length_c   1.000
_cell.angle_alpha   90.00
_cell.angle_beta   90.00
_cell.angle_gamma   90.00
#
_symmetry.space_group_name_H-M   'P 1'
#
loop_
_entity.id
_entity.type
_entity.pdbx_description
1 polymer ?
#
loop_
_entity_poly.entity_id
_entity_poly.type
_entity_poly.pdbx_seq_one_letter_code
_entity_poly.pdbx_strand_id
1 'polypeptide(L)'
;MNTEDNNDFYDDELSRSLISNDFEEDTPRKKKKSKKPLVICLIILLIAAVAGGIAWYMVQRHKPVETTEEFLTGMQNMDFTTMENLLQSHDLSALDDADIRDSAYTDFFTTVNKKMTYKITKNKFDIQNGTAKVTVHMKYIDGTNIYAATIQEYTRKVAVAAYAGKEMTQDDIQEMLATLLAENASTADEKYSEIDITYPLIKIGNDWKIVSLDDTTVKVMCANFKSVKDEISSQLTDDTTTDSSSTDAESTGSDSTQATGASIDITTDKFSVRFKQFAISNDYGGNPCLMIYYDYTNSGDSQSSAFVDFTLQASQNGESLEGTYPEANDDAVDNYMNTIDPGKTVTVCQVFLLKDTTSDVTLQGKETLNVSGGQTTSQVLKLQ
;
A
#
# COMPACT_ATOMS: atom_id res chain seq x y z
N MET A 1 11.90 19.75 109.91
CA MET A 1 11.98 19.00 111.18
C MET A 1 10.70 19.32 111.92
N ASN A 2 9.74 18.36 111.89
CA ASN A 2 8.56 18.16 112.76
C ASN A 2 7.64 19.38 113.04
N THR A 3 6.32 19.30 112.96
CA THR A 3 5.38 18.17 112.90
C THR A 3 3.98 18.77 112.68
N GLU A 4 3.15 18.03 111.95
CA GLU A 4 1.69 18.07 112.06
C GLU A 4 1.24 17.72 113.49
N ASP A 5 0.07 18.22 113.90
CA ASP A 5 -0.98 17.39 114.52
C ASP A 5 -2.20 18.27 114.85
N ASN A 6 -3.33 18.01 114.19
CA ASN A 6 -4.47 17.19 114.66
C ASN A 6 -5.44 18.02 115.55
N ASN A 7 -6.60 18.39 115.00
CA ASN A 7 -7.87 17.63 114.99
C ASN A 7 -8.67 17.88 116.26
N ASP A 8 -9.93 18.26 116.05
CA ASP A 8 -11.13 17.98 116.85
C ASP A 8 -12.18 19.03 116.44
N PHE A 9 -13.47 18.79 116.30
CA PHE A 9 -14.35 17.62 116.32
C PHE A 9 -15.75 18.28 116.10
N TYR A 10 -16.54 17.73 115.16
CA TYR A 10 -18.03 17.71 115.01
C TYR A 10 -18.92 18.70 115.81
N ASP A 11 -20.04 19.25 115.34
CA ASP A 11 -21.02 18.76 114.35
C ASP A 11 -22.14 19.81 114.14
N ASP A 12 -23.00 19.49 113.16
CA ASP A 12 -24.42 19.85 113.02
C ASP A 12 -24.80 21.31 112.66
N GLU A 13 -25.25 21.60 111.44
CA GLU A 13 -26.45 21.15 110.71
C GLU A 13 -27.72 22.00 110.94
N LEU A 14 -28.33 22.31 109.80
CA LEU A 14 -29.73 22.67 109.55
C LEU A 14 -30.26 24.02 110.08
N SER A 15 -31.06 24.81 109.35
CA SER A 15 -31.48 24.84 107.95
C SER A 15 -32.48 26.00 107.75
N ARG A 16 -32.60 26.46 106.50
CA ARG A 16 -33.79 27.07 105.84
C ARG A 16 -34.30 28.45 106.29
N SER A 17 -34.26 29.41 105.36
CA SER A 17 -35.42 29.91 104.59
C SER A 17 -34.92 31.04 103.65
N LEU A 18 -35.01 30.92 102.32
CA LEU A 18 -36.14 31.01 101.38
C LEU A 18 -36.63 32.45 101.09
N ILE A 19 -36.65 32.77 99.78
CA ILE A 19 -37.47 33.78 99.04
C ILE A 19 -36.89 35.22 99.08
N SER A 20 -36.73 36.02 98.01
CA SER A 20 -37.18 36.05 96.61
C SER A 20 -36.36 37.13 95.87
N ASN A 21 -36.02 36.93 94.60
CA ASN A 21 -36.46 37.85 93.53
C ASN A 21 -36.07 37.30 92.15
N ASP A 22 -37.12 37.15 91.35
CA ASP A 22 -37.15 36.89 89.93
C ASP A 22 -36.28 37.86 89.13
N PHE A 23 -35.61 37.34 88.10
CA PHE A 23 -35.72 37.88 86.74
C PHE A 23 -35.34 36.76 85.76
N GLU A 24 -36.37 36.22 85.11
CA GLU A 24 -36.24 35.45 83.88
C GLU A 24 -35.59 36.34 82.82
N GLU A 25 -34.40 35.98 82.36
CA GLU A 25 -33.89 36.43 81.06
C GLU A 25 -33.79 35.19 80.16
N ASP A 26 -34.87 34.97 79.42
CA ASP A 26 -35.04 33.94 78.42
C ASP A 26 -34.07 34.20 77.26
N THR A 27 -32.82 33.77 77.44
CA THR A 27 -31.81 33.79 76.39
C THR A 27 -32.03 32.59 75.48
N PRO A 28 -32.27 32.78 74.16
CA PRO A 28 -32.46 31.65 73.28
C PRO A 28 -31.15 30.85 73.23
N ARG A 29 -31.14 29.64 73.79
CA ARG A 29 -30.04 28.68 73.62
C ARG A 29 -29.83 28.49 72.11
N LYS A 30 -28.83 29.17 71.54
CA LYS A 30 -28.37 28.90 70.17
C LYS A 30 -27.88 27.44 70.13
N LYS A 31 -28.74 26.53 69.66
CA LYS A 31 -28.34 25.16 69.33
C LYS A 31 -27.11 25.24 68.43
N LYS A 32 -25.96 24.78 68.92
CA LYS A 32 -24.73 24.65 68.14
C LYS A 32 -25.03 23.64 67.02
N LYS A 33 -25.47 24.13 65.84
CA LYS A 33 -25.77 23.28 64.68
C LYS A 33 -24.55 22.39 64.44
N SER A 34 -24.69 21.08 64.64
CA SER A 34 -23.60 20.15 64.40
C SER A 34 -23.22 20.31 62.92
N LYS A 35 -21.98 20.72 62.64
CA LYS A 35 -21.47 20.88 61.27
C LYS A 35 -21.21 19.51 60.60
N LYS A 36 -21.36 18.39 61.33
CA LYS A 36 -21.13 17.03 60.86
C LYS A 36 -21.93 16.66 59.59
N PRO A 37 -23.26 16.88 59.51
CA PRO A 37 -24.02 16.65 58.26
C PRO A 37 -23.59 17.58 57.12
N LEU A 38 -23.22 18.83 57.40
CA LEU A 38 -22.74 19.76 56.37
C LEU A 38 -21.38 19.32 55.80
N VAL A 39 -20.46 18.87 56.67
CA VAL A 39 -19.14 18.36 56.28
C VAL A 39 -19.29 17.05 55.48
N ILE A 40 -20.20 16.15 55.88
CA ILE A 40 -20.49 14.92 55.11
C ILE A 40 -21.09 15.27 53.73
N CYS A 41 -22.04 16.21 53.65
CA CYS A 41 -22.55 16.68 52.36
C CYS A 41 -21.45 17.31 51.48
N LEU A 42 -20.54 18.10 52.06
CA LEU A 42 -19.41 18.68 51.31
C LEU A 42 -18.45 17.61 50.78
N ILE A 43 -18.19 16.55 51.55
CA ILE A 43 -17.36 15.42 51.12
C ILE A 43 -18.04 14.65 49.98
N ILE A 44 -19.35 14.39 50.08
CA ILE A 44 -20.12 13.73 49.01
C ILE A 44 -20.12 14.58 47.73
N LEU A 45 -20.28 15.90 47.84
CA LEU A 45 -20.21 16.81 46.69
C LEU A 45 -18.83 16.84 46.05
N LEU A 46 -17.75 16.77 46.83
CA LEU A 46 -16.39 16.68 46.30
C LEU A 46 -16.15 15.35 45.57
N ILE A 47 -16.60 14.23 46.13
CA ILE A 47 -16.50 12.91 45.47
C ILE A 47 -17.30 12.90 44.17
N ALA A 48 -18.53 13.46 44.18
CA ALA A 48 -19.36 13.58 42.99
C ALA A 48 -18.72 14.49 41.92
N ALA A 49 -18.10 15.61 42.32
CA ALA A 49 -17.38 16.50 41.41
C ALA A 49 -16.15 15.82 40.79
N VAL A 50 -15.39 15.04 41.56
CA VAL A 50 -14.26 14.24 41.06
C VAL A 50 -14.73 13.16 40.10
N ALA A 51 -15.79 12.41 40.45
CA ALA A 51 -16.36 11.39 39.58
C ALA A 51 -16.90 11.97 38.27
N GLY A 52 -17.59 13.11 38.33
CA GLY A 52 -18.06 13.85 37.15
C GLY A 52 -16.90 14.36 36.29
N GLY A 53 -15.83 14.86 36.89
CA GLY A 53 -14.61 15.27 36.18
C GLY A 53 -13.90 14.12 35.46
N ILE A 54 -13.82 12.94 36.09
CA ILE A 54 -13.24 11.74 35.48
C ILE A 54 -14.10 11.26 34.31
N ALA A 55 -15.43 11.20 34.47
CA ALA A 55 -16.35 10.80 33.41
C ALA A 55 -16.27 11.76 32.21
N TRP A 56 -16.28 13.07 32.47
CA TRP A 56 -16.12 14.09 31.44
C TRP A 56 -14.78 13.97 30.72
N TYR A 57 -13.68 13.76 31.46
CA TYR A 57 -12.35 13.58 30.88
C TYR A 57 -12.26 12.33 29.98
N MET A 58 -12.86 11.21 30.40
CA MET A 58 -12.93 10.00 29.59
C MET A 58 -13.70 10.25 28.29
N VAL A 59 -14.86 10.92 28.36
CA VAL A 59 -15.62 11.31 27.15
C VAL A 59 -14.79 12.18 26.21
N GLN A 60 -14.08 13.19 26.74
CA GLN A 60 -13.23 14.04 25.90
C GLN A 60 -12.07 13.28 25.25
N ARG A 61 -11.52 12.27 25.94
CA ARG A 61 -10.44 11.42 25.42
C ARG A 61 -10.91 10.48 24.30
N HIS A 62 -12.20 10.13 24.26
CA HIS A 62 -12.76 9.30 23.20
C HIS A 62 -13.02 10.06 21.90
N LYS A 63 -13.34 11.35 21.95
CA LYS A 63 -13.66 12.14 20.74
C LYS A 63 -12.60 12.09 19.62
N PRO A 64 -11.29 12.26 19.90
CA PRO A 64 -10.28 12.12 18.84
C PRO A 64 -10.24 10.73 18.21
N VAL A 65 -10.59 9.69 18.97
CA VAL A 65 -10.66 8.31 18.47
C VAL A 65 -11.85 8.18 17.53
N GLU A 66 -13.03 8.64 17.95
CA GLU A 66 -14.26 8.66 17.14
C GLU A 66 -14.04 9.42 15.81
N THR A 67 -13.45 10.62 15.86
CA THR A 67 -13.08 11.38 14.64
C THR A 67 -12.14 10.59 13.72
N THR A 68 -11.18 9.85 14.31
CA THR A 68 -10.27 9.00 13.52
C THR A 68 -11.02 7.82 12.91
N GLU A 69 -11.93 7.19 13.64
CA GLU A 69 -12.76 6.09 13.14
C GLU A 69 -13.70 6.55 12.01
N GLU A 70 -14.32 7.73 12.13
CA GLU A 70 -15.13 8.34 11.07
C GLU A 70 -14.29 8.61 9.82
N PHE A 71 -13.07 9.13 9.98
CA PHE A 71 -12.14 9.36 8.87
C PHE A 71 -11.76 8.05 8.17
N LEU A 72 -11.41 7.01 8.93
CA LEU A 72 -11.08 5.68 8.40
C LEU A 72 -12.29 5.02 7.73
N THR A 73 -13.50 5.27 8.24
CA THR A 73 -14.75 4.80 7.62
C THR A 73 -15.02 5.54 6.31
N GLY A 74 -14.75 6.84 6.26
CA GLY A 74 -14.78 7.62 5.02
C GLY A 74 -13.81 7.04 4.00
N MET A 75 -12.60 6.69 4.44
CA MET A 75 -11.60 6.05 3.61
C MET A 75 -12.04 4.68 3.06
N GLN A 76 -12.61 3.79 3.88
CA GLN A 76 -13.14 2.49 3.42
C GLN A 76 -14.24 2.63 2.35
N ASN A 77 -15.03 3.69 2.43
CA ASN A 77 -16.16 3.94 1.54
C ASN A 77 -15.83 4.91 0.41
N MET A 78 -14.58 5.38 0.29
CA MET A 78 -14.18 6.40 -0.67
C MET A 78 -15.00 7.71 -0.54
N ASP A 79 -15.46 8.02 0.67
CA ASP A 79 -16.21 9.26 0.98
C ASP A 79 -15.24 10.41 1.25
N PHE A 80 -14.76 10.99 0.16
CA PHE A 80 -13.84 12.13 0.19
C PHE A 80 -14.44 13.36 0.86
N THR A 81 -15.77 13.55 0.80
CA THR A 81 -16.43 14.70 1.45
C THR A 81 -16.32 14.60 2.96
N THR A 82 -16.59 13.41 3.51
CA THR A 82 -16.42 13.16 4.95
C THR A 82 -14.96 13.32 5.36
N MET A 83 -14.03 12.73 4.59
CA MET A 83 -12.60 12.85 4.88
C MET A 83 -12.13 14.31 4.91
N GLU A 84 -12.44 15.09 3.87
CA GLU A 84 -12.06 16.50 3.75
C GLU A 84 -12.53 17.33 4.95
N ASN A 85 -13.79 17.12 5.38
CA ASN A 85 -14.36 17.85 6.50
C ASN A 85 -13.70 17.52 7.85
N LEU A 86 -13.17 16.31 8.00
CA LEU A 86 -12.46 15.85 9.18
C LEU A 86 -10.97 16.28 9.19
N LEU A 87 -10.45 16.77 8.07
CA LEU A 87 -9.13 17.38 7.99
C LEU A 87 -9.16 18.86 8.39
N GLN A 88 -8.17 19.29 9.16
CA GLN A 88 -7.93 20.71 9.41
C GLN A 88 -7.48 21.42 8.13
N SER A 89 -6.64 20.77 7.34
CA SER A 89 -6.15 21.33 6.08
C SER A 89 -7.24 21.49 5.02
N HIS A 90 -8.34 20.72 5.12
CA HIS A 90 -9.31 20.54 4.04
C HIS A 90 -8.66 20.12 2.72
N ASP A 91 -7.47 19.53 2.80
CA ASP A 91 -6.63 19.25 1.64
C ASP A 91 -6.54 17.74 1.41
N LEU A 92 -7.08 17.33 0.26
CA LEU A 92 -7.01 15.98 -0.28
C LEU A 92 -6.26 15.93 -1.62
N SER A 93 -5.57 17.00 -2.02
CA SER A 93 -4.90 17.09 -3.33
C SER A 93 -3.86 16.00 -3.56
N ALA A 94 -3.23 15.48 -2.50
CA ALA A 94 -2.33 14.34 -2.59
C ALA A 94 -2.99 13.04 -3.10
N LEU A 95 -4.33 12.97 -3.10
CA LEU A 95 -5.09 11.87 -3.72
C LEU A 95 -5.26 12.07 -5.23
N ASP A 96 -5.22 13.31 -5.72
CA ASP A 96 -5.34 13.61 -7.15
C ASP A 96 -4.08 13.15 -7.91
N ASP A 97 -2.89 13.30 -7.29
CA ASP A 97 -1.62 12.77 -7.82
C ASP A 97 -1.63 11.24 -7.98
N ALA A 98 -2.57 10.55 -7.33
CA ALA A 98 -2.70 9.09 -7.36
C ALA A 98 -3.81 8.56 -8.26
N ASP A 99 -4.49 9.44 -9.00
CA ASP A 99 -5.66 9.13 -9.82
C ASP A 99 -6.79 8.40 -9.06
N ILE A 100 -6.75 8.39 -7.72
CA ILE A 100 -7.71 7.62 -6.90
C ILE A 100 -9.11 8.23 -6.91
N ARG A 101 -9.19 9.52 -7.28
CA ARG A 101 -10.43 10.29 -7.43
C ARG A 101 -10.93 10.31 -8.88
N ASP A 102 -10.22 9.67 -9.80
CA ASP A 102 -10.69 9.49 -11.16
C ASP A 102 -11.89 8.51 -11.17
N SER A 103 -12.96 8.92 -11.85
CA SER A 103 -14.17 8.11 -11.99
C SER A 103 -13.91 6.75 -12.65
N ALA A 104 -12.91 6.64 -13.53
CA ALA A 104 -12.56 5.40 -14.21
C ALA A 104 -12.10 4.31 -13.24
N TYR A 105 -11.39 4.68 -12.17
CA TYR A 105 -10.80 3.73 -11.22
C TYR A 105 -11.61 3.53 -9.93
N THR A 106 -12.77 4.19 -9.83
CA THR A 106 -13.59 4.20 -8.61
C THR A 106 -13.98 2.80 -8.14
N ASP A 107 -14.38 1.91 -9.06
CA ASP A 107 -14.81 0.55 -8.71
C ASP A 107 -13.67 -0.28 -8.10
N PHE A 108 -12.48 -0.19 -8.69
CA PHE A 108 -11.28 -0.85 -8.18
C PHE A 108 -10.92 -0.32 -6.79
N PHE A 109 -10.77 1.00 -6.64
CA PHE A 109 -10.35 1.58 -5.37
C PHE A 109 -11.38 1.39 -4.26
N THR A 110 -12.68 1.47 -4.58
CA THR A 110 -13.74 1.14 -3.62
C THR A 110 -13.64 -0.31 -3.17
N THR A 111 -13.40 -1.23 -4.11
CA THR A 111 -13.28 -2.67 -3.81
C THR A 111 -12.11 -2.96 -2.87
N VAL A 112 -10.93 -2.40 -3.13
CA VAL A 112 -9.74 -2.64 -2.29
C VAL A 112 -9.83 -1.93 -0.93
N ASN A 113 -10.33 -0.69 -0.88
CA ASN A 113 -10.44 0.08 0.37
C ASN A 113 -11.49 -0.51 1.32
N LYS A 114 -12.58 -1.06 0.78
CA LYS A 114 -13.61 -1.73 1.59
C LYS A 114 -13.10 -2.98 2.31
N LYS A 115 -12.06 -3.63 1.78
CA LYS A 115 -11.40 -4.80 2.40
C LYS A 115 -10.41 -4.42 3.50
N MET A 116 -10.07 -3.13 3.63
CA MET A 116 -9.21 -2.67 4.71
C MET A 116 -9.86 -2.90 6.07
N THR A 117 -9.08 -3.37 7.04
CA THR A 117 -9.45 -3.44 8.45
C THR A 117 -8.48 -2.63 9.30
N TYR A 118 -8.94 -2.16 10.46
CA TYR A 118 -8.11 -1.35 11.34
C TYR A 118 -8.39 -1.62 12.82
N LYS A 119 -7.41 -1.26 13.66
CA LYS A 119 -7.52 -1.29 15.11
C LYS A 119 -6.79 -0.08 15.70
N ILE A 120 -7.47 0.66 16.57
CA ILE A 120 -6.85 1.73 17.36
C ILE A 120 -5.92 1.08 18.39
N THR A 121 -4.61 1.35 18.31
CA THR A 121 -3.60 0.76 19.20
C THR A 121 -3.13 1.73 20.27
N LYS A 122 -3.20 3.04 20.00
CA LYS A 122 -2.74 4.06 20.95
C LYS A 122 -3.52 5.36 20.83
N ASN A 123 -3.73 6.03 21.96
CA ASN A 123 -4.23 7.40 22.00
C ASN A 123 -3.45 8.19 23.06
N LYS A 124 -2.57 9.10 22.60
CA LYS A 124 -1.92 10.11 23.43
C LYS A 124 -2.74 11.39 23.38
N PHE A 125 -3.55 11.61 24.41
CA PHE A 125 -4.48 12.73 24.52
C PHE A 125 -3.92 13.82 25.44
N ASP A 126 -3.95 15.07 24.97
CA ASP A 126 -3.56 16.25 25.73
C ASP A 126 -4.70 17.28 25.69
N ILE A 127 -5.47 17.30 26.77
CA ILE A 127 -6.64 18.18 26.89
C ILE A 127 -6.25 19.65 27.09
N GLN A 128 -5.07 19.94 27.66
CA GLN A 128 -4.64 21.31 27.93
C GLN A 128 -4.25 22.00 26.63
N ASN A 129 -3.52 21.27 25.78
CA ASN A 129 -3.11 21.76 24.47
C ASN A 129 -4.20 21.53 23.39
N GLY A 130 -5.27 20.80 23.70
CA GLY A 130 -6.31 20.46 22.73
C GLY A 130 -5.75 19.63 21.57
N THR A 131 -4.82 18.71 21.86
CA THR A 131 -4.19 17.86 20.85
C THR A 131 -4.33 16.38 21.19
N ALA A 132 -4.27 15.53 20.17
CA ALA A 132 -4.21 14.09 20.35
C ALA A 132 -3.29 13.45 19.29
N LYS A 133 -2.78 12.26 19.58
CA LYS A 133 -2.12 11.40 18.59
C LYS A 133 -2.73 10.01 18.70
N VAL A 134 -3.51 9.64 17.68
CA VAL A 134 -4.18 8.35 17.60
C VAL A 134 -3.39 7.47 16.64
N THR A 135 -2.87 6.35 17.15
CA THR A 135 -2.17 5.35 16.33
C THR A 135 -3.13 4.25 15.96
N VAL A 136 -3.17 3.94 14.68
CA VAL A 136 -4.04 2.95 14.05
C VAL A 136 -3.14 1.88 13.44
N HIS A 137 -3.38 0.63 13.80
CA HIS A 137 -2.83 -0.50 13.07
C HIS A 137 -3.81 -0.90 11.98
N MET A 138 -3.35 -0.95 10.74
CA MET A 138 -4.18 -1.13 9.55
C MET A 138 -3.69 -2.34 8.78
N LYS A 139 -4.63 -3.18 8.35
CA LYS A 139 -4.40 -4.27 7.41
C LYS A 139 -5.17 -3.96 6.14
N TYR A 140 -4.48 -3.88 5.01
CA TYR A 140 -5.02 -3.44 3.74
C TYR A 140 -4.53 -4.32 2.59
N ILE A 141 -5.22 -4.24 1.45
CA ILE A 141 -4.81 -4.96 0.24
C ILE A 141 -3.49 -4.38 -0.25
N ASP A 142 -2.50 -5.25 -0.43
CA ASP A 142 -1.27 -4.93 -1.13
C ASP A 142 -1.49 -5.18 -2.62
N GLY A 143 -1.75 -4.11 -3.37
CA GLY A 143 -2.11 -4.19 -4.77
C GLY A 143 -0.96 -4.57 -5.69
N THR A 144 0.27 -4.68 -5.20
CA THR A 144 1.49 -4.90 -6.03
C THR A 144 1.31 -5.96 -7.11
N ASN A 145 0.74 -7.12 -6.76
CA ASN A 145 0.53 -8.20 -7.73
C ASN A 145 -0.63 -7.90 -8.69
N ILE A 146 -1.67 -7.19 -8.22
CA ILE A 146 -2.82 -6.78 -9.06
C ILE A 146 -2.34 -5.81 -10.15
N TYR A 147 -1.53 -4.82 -9.77
CA TYR A 147 -0.98 -3.86 -10.72
C TYR A 147 -0.02 -4.53 -11.71
N ALA A 148 0.87 -5.42 -11.25
CA ALA A 148 1.76 -6.17 -12.13
C ALA A 148 0.98 -7.03 -13.15
N ALA A 149 -0.03 -7.77 -12.70
CA ALA A 149 -0.90 -8.56 -13.59
C ALA A 149 -1.66 -7.67 -14.59
N THR A 150 -2.17 -6.52 -14.14
CA THR A 150 -2.85 -5.55 -14.99
C THR A 150 -1.93 -5.03 -16.09
N ILE A 151 -0.68 -4.69 -15.77
CA ILE A 151 0.32 -4.23 -16.75
C ILE A 151 0.60 -5.32 -17.77
N GLN A 152 0.77 -6.57 -17.33
CA GLN A 152 1.02 -7.70 -18.20
C GLN A 152 -0.16 -7.93 -19.18
N GLU A 153 -1.39 -7.94 -18.68
CA GLU A 153 -2.58 -8.12 -19.51
C GLU A 153 -2.84 -6.93 -20.44
N TYR A 154 -2.59 -5.71 -19.95
CA TYR A 154 -2.67 -4.50 -20.75
C TYR A 154 -1.70 -4.57 -21.92
N THR A 155 -0.42 -4.88 -21.66
CA THR A 155 0.62 -5.00 -22.67
C THR A 155 0.24 -6.05 -23.72
N ARG A 156 -0.29 -7.20 -23.28
CA ARG A 156 -0.79 -8.23 -24.18
C ARG A 156 -1.95 -7.72 -25.06
N LYS A 157 -2.93 -7.03 -24.48
CA LYS A 157 -4.09 -6.50 -25.22
C LYS A 157 -3.69 -5.38 -26.20
N VAL A 158 -2.77 -4.49 -25.82
CA VAL A 158 -2.21 -3.46 -26.71
C VAL A 158 -1.45 -4.10 -27.87
N ALA A 159 -0.57 -5.07 -27.60
CA ALA A 159 0.16 -5.78 -28.64
C ALA A 159 -0.81 -6.41 -29.66
N VAL A 160 -1.84 -7.12 -29.19
CA VAL A 160 -2.90 -7.70 -30.05
C VAL A 160 -3.64 -6.64 -30.88
N ALA A 161 -3.96 -5.48 -30.29
CA ALA A 161 -4.62 -4.39 -31.01
C ALA A 161 -3.72 -3.77 -32.09
N ALA A 162 -2.42 -3.60 -31.78
CA ALA A 162 -1.41 -3.13 -32.73
C ALA A 162 -1.22 -4.12 -33.89
N TYR A 163 -1.15 -5.43 -33.60
CA TYR A 163 -1.11 -6.49 -34.63
C TYR A 163 -2.36 -6.46 -35.54
N ALA A 164 -3.51 -6.05 -35.02
CA ALA A 164 -4.74 -5.87 -35.79
C ALA A 164 -4.82 -4.52 -36.56
N GLY A 165 -3.78 -3.69 -36.51
CA GLY A 165 -3.73 -2.38 -37.16
C GLY A 165 -4.68 -1.34 -36.53
N LYS A 166 -5.11 -1.55 -35.28
CA LYS A 166 -6.01 -0.65 -34.57
C LYS A 166 -5.19 0.33 -33.71
N GLU A 167 -5.27 1.62 -34.01
CA GLU A 167 -4.79 2.65 -33.09
C GLU A 167 -5.77 2.75 -31.90
N MET A 168 -5.22 2.74 -30.68
CA MET A 168 -5.98 2.96 -29.44
C MET A 168 -5.90 4.44 -29.05
N THR A 169 -7.04 5.03 -28.72
CA THR A 169 -7.10 6.37 -28.16
C THR A 169 -6.71 6.36 -26.68
N GLN A 170 -6.44 7.54 -26.11
CA GLN A 170 -6.18 7.67 -24.67
C GLN A 170 -7.37 7.18 -23.82
N ASP A 171 -8.59 7.43 -24.28
CA ASP A 171 -9.82 6.99 -23.60
C ASP A 171 -9.95 5.45 -23.65
N ASP A 172 -9.65 4.82 -24.80
CA ASP A 172 -9.63 3.35 -24.93
C ASP A 172 -8.61 2.72 -23.96
N ILE A 173 -7.44 3.37 -23.80
CA ILE A 173 -6.39 2.93 -22.89
C ILE A 173 -6.87 3.01 -21.44
N GLN A 174 -7.47 4.14 -21.05
CA GLN A 174 -7.95 4.35 -19.69
C GLN A 174 -9.07 3.37 -19.33
N GLU A 175 -10.04 3.16 -20.23
CA GLU A 175 -11.12 2.19 -20.05
C GLU A 175 -10.59 0.76 -19.92
N MET A 176 -9.61 0.39 -20.75
CA MET A 176 -8.99 -0.94 -20.68
C MET A 176 -8.25 -1.14 -19.35
N LEU A 177 -7.48 -0.16 -18.88
CA LEU A 177 -6.77 -0.22 -17.60
C LEU A 177 -7.73 -0.33 -16.42
N ALA A 178 -8.78 0.50 -16.40
CA ALA A 178 -9.81 0.44 -15.37
C ALA A 178 -10.49 -0.93 -15.29
N THR A 179 -10.84 -1.48 -16.46
CA THR A 179 -11.45 -2.82 -16.57
C THR A 179 -10.52 -3.90 -16.04
N LEU A 180 -9.25 -3.90 -16.48
CA LEU A 180 -8.25 -4.89 -16.06
C LEU A 180 -7.95 -4.82 -14.56
N LEU A 181 -7.89 -3.62 -13.97
CA LEU A 181 -7.71 -3.46 -12.52
C LEU A 181 -8.89 -4.03 -11.74
N ALA A 182 -10.12 -3.75 -12.19
CA ALA A 182 -11.32 -4.28 -11.55
C ALA A 182 -11.40 -5.81 -11.67
N GLU A 183 -11.09 -6.37 -12.85
CA GLU A 183 -11.02 -7.82 -13.10
C GLU A 183 -9.96 -8.47 -12.19
N ASN A 184 -8.72 -7.98 -12.22
CA ASN A 184 -7.60 -8.54 -11.44
C ASN A 184 -7.80 -8.39 -9.94
N ALA A 185 -8.45 -7.34 -9.45
CA ALA A 185 -8.78 -7.21 -8.02
C ALA A 185 -9.82 -8.23 -7.54
N SER A 186 -10.58 -8.82 -8.45
CA SER A 186 -11.58 -9.85 -8.16
C SER A 186 -11.04 -11.29 -8.29
N THR A 187 -9.98 -11.48 -9.09
CA THR A 187 -9.44 -12.81 -9.43
C THR A 187 -8.06 -13.09 -8.84
N ALA A 188 -7.25 -12.07 -8.58
CA ALA A 188 -5.90 -12.25 -8.05
C ALA A 188 -5.91 -12.71 -6.59
N ASP A 189 -4.88 -13.47 -6.21
CA ASP A 189 -4.65 -13.86 -4.82
C ASP A 189 -4.50 -12.62 -3.94
N GLU A 190 -5.41 -12.48 -2.97
CA GLU A 190 -5.42 -11.35 -2.06
C GLU A 190 -4.20 -11.35 -1.14
N LYS A 191 -3.24 -10.48 -1.44
CA LYS A 191 -2.12 -10.19 -0.55
C LYS A 191 -2.49 -9.03 0.36
N TYR A 192 -2.13 -9.15 1.63
CA TYR A 192 -2.35 -8.10 2.62
C TYR A 192 -1.01 -7.57 3.14
N SER A 193 -0.96 -6.25 3.34
CA SER A 193 0.10 -5.57 4.10
C SER A 193 -0.48 -5.00 5.38
N GLU A 194 0.38 -4.84 6.38
CA GLU A 194 0.03 -4.26 7.68
C GLU A 194 0.92 -3.05 7.97
N ILE A 195 0.34 -1.99 8.55
CA ILE A 195 1.06 -0.75 8.83
C ILE A 195 0.46 -0.01 10.03
N ASP A 196 1.32 0.66 10.81
CA ASP A 196 0.90 1.56 11.88
C ASP A 196 0.98 3.01 11.41
N ILE A 197 -0.15 3.73 11.41
CA ILE A 197 -0.22 5.16 11.09
C ILE A 197 -0.62 5.94 12.33
N THR A 198 0.06 7.06 12.62
CA THR A 198 -0.30 7.94 13.73
C THR A 198 -0.89 9.23 13.20
N TYR A 199 -2.19 9.42 13.43
CA TYR A 199 -2.91 10.64 13.08
C TYR A 199 -2.76 11.67 14.19
N PRO A 200 -2.10 12.82 13.93
CA PRO A 200 -2.17 13.96 14.82
C PRO A 200 -3.54 14.64 14.67
N LEU A 201 -4.18 14.93 15.80
CA LEU A 201 -5.44 15.69 15.85
C LEU A 201 -5.29 16.95 16.68
N ILE A 202 -6.05 17.97 16.28
CA ILE A 202 -6.20 19.23 16.99
C ILE A 202 -7.68 19.53 17.21
N LYS A 203 -7.99 20.15 18.34
CA LYS A 203 -9.33 20.63 18.65
C LYS A 203 -9.53 22.02 18.05
N ILE A 204 -10.55 22.18 17.22
CA ILE A 204 -10.95 23.45 16.60
C ILE A 204 -12.40 23.71 17.02
N GLY A 205 -12.62 24.74 17.83
CA GLY A 205 -13.93 24.97 18.44
C GLY A 205 -14.32 23.79 19.33
N ASN A 206 -15.41 23.10 18.99
CA ASN A 206 -15.89 21.94 19.75
C ASN A 206 -15.51 20.59 19.12
N ASP A 207 -14.92 20.63 17.93
CA ASP A 207 -14.68 19.46 17.09
C ASP A 207 -13.20 19.11 17.07
N TRP A 208 -12.92 17.83 16.84
CA TRP A 208 -11.58 17.34 16.61
C TRP A 208 -11.37 17.17 15.12
N LYS A 209 -10.18 17.55 14.64
CA LYS A 209 -9.78 17.39 13.25
C LYS A 209 -8.42 16.74 13.17
N ILE A 210 -8.23 15.86 12.19
CA ILE A 210 -6.91 15.37 11.82
C ILE A 210 -6.16 16.53 11.17
N VAL A 211 -4.89 16.75 11.53
CA VAL A 211 -4.15 17.95 11.10
C VAL A 211 -4.02 18.02 9.57
N SER A 212 -3.68 16.90 8.94
CA SER A 212 -3.53 16.78 7.49
C SER A 212 -3.61 15.33 7.04
N LEU A 213 -3.86 15.13 5.74
CA LEU A 213 -3.67 13.84 5.11
C LEU A 213 -2.17 13.49 5.11
N ASP A 214 -1.84 12.23 5.44
CA ASP A 214 -0.47 11.73 5.46
C ASP A 214 -0.19 10.88 4.21
N ASP A 215 1.02 10.99 3.65
CA ASP A 215 1.48 10.20 2.50
C ASP A 215 1.30 8.69 2.65
N THR A 216 1.44 8.18 3.87
CA THR A 216 1.24 6.76 4.17
C THR A 216 -0.22 6.39 4.07
N THR A 217 -1.13 7.31 4.41
CA THR A 217 -2.57 7.10 4.23
C THR A 217 -2.92 7.05 2.75
N VAL A 218 -2.37 7.97 1.94
CA VAL A 218 -2.51 7.92 0.47
C VAL A 218 -2.02 6.57 -0.07
N LYS A 219 -0.84 6.12 0.36
CA LYS A 219 -0.27 4.83 -0.04
C LYS A 219 -1.19 3.65 0.31
N VAL A 220 -1.81 3.65 1.49
CA VAL A 220 -2.78 2.62 1.88
C VAL A 220 -4.01 2.67 0.99
N MET A 221 -4.58 3.86 0.77
CA MET A 221 -5.77 4.04 -0.07
C MET A 221 -5.56 3.58 -1.50
N CYS A 222 -4.34 3.73 -2.00
CA CYS A 222 -3.98 3.33 -3.34
C CYS A 222 -3.33 1.93 -3.38
N ALA A 223 -3.50 1.12 -2.33
CA ALA A 223 -3.03 -0.25 -2.25
C ALA A 223 -1.53 -0.42 -2.58
N ASN A 224 -0.68 0.43 -2.01
CA ASN A 224 0.77 0.56 -2.22
C ASN A 224 1.23 1.26 -3.52
N PHE A 225 0.34 1.85 -4.32
CA PHE A 225 0.71 2.47 -5.60
C PHE A 225 0.36 3.93 -5.63
N LYS A 226 1.33 4.81 -5.85
CA LYS A 226 1.10 6.26 -5.74
C LYS A 226 0.55 6.92 -7.00
N SER A 227 0.70 6.35 -8.19
CA SER A 227 0.08 6.83 -9.43
C SER A 227 -0.10 5.62 -10.33
N VAL A 228 -1.35 5.23 -10.57
CA VAL A 228 -1.66 4.06 -11.40
C VAL A 228 -1.28 4.35 -12.83
N LYS A 229 -1.58 5.56 -13.34
CA LYS A 229 -1.27 5.93 -14.71
C LYS A 229 0.24 6.08 -14.95
N ASP A 230 0.98 6.75 -14.07
CA ASP A 230 2.40 7.00 -14.31
C ASP A 230 3.24 5.76 -14.08
N GLU A 231 2.91 4.90 -13.11
CA GLU A 231 3.64 3.64 -12.92
C GLU A 231 3.42 2.70 -14.10
N ILE A 232 2.17 2.56 -14.56
CA ILE A 232 1.84 1.74 -15.73
C ILE A 232 2.46 2.33 -17.00
N SER A 233 2.32 3.65 -17.21
CA SER A 233 2.92 4.33 -18.36
C SER A 233 4.43 4.25 -18.31
N SER A 234 5.07 4.44 -17.16
CA SER A 234 6.52 4.33 -16.98
C SER A 234 7.01 2.93 -17.32
N GLN A 235 6.32 1.88 -16.88
CA GLN A 235 6.68 0.50 -17.25
C GLN A 235 6.49 0.21 -18.75
N LEU A 236 5.69 1.00 -19.46
CA LEU A 236 5.49 0.92 -20.91
C LEU A 236 6.43 1.86 -21.70
N THR A 237 6.85 2.99 -21.09
CA THR A 237 7.71 4.02 -21.71
C THR A 237 9.19 3.85 -21.43
N ASP A 238 9.58 3.14 -20.37
CA ASP A 238 10.97 2.68 -20.20
C ASP A 238 11.35 1.65 -21.29
N ASP A 239 10.38 1.09 -22.00
CA ASP A 239 10.58 0.26 -23.20
C ASP A 239 10.48 1.05 -24.53
N THR A 240 10.08 2.32 -24.51
CA THR A 240 9.85 3.11 -25.75
C THR A 240 10.49 4.49 -25.83
N THR A 241 11.28 4.93 -24.85
CA THR A 241 12.02 6.20 -24.93
C THR A 241 13.51 6.02 -25.19
N THR A 242 13.86 5.73 -26.46
CA THR A 242 15.09 6.30 -27.03
C THR A 242 14.71 7.30 -28.11
N ASP A 243 14.91 8.56 -27.74
CA ASP A 243 14.73 9.74 -28.57
C ASP A 243 15.37 9.56 -29.95
N SER A 244 14.54 9.71 -30.98
CA SER A 244 15.00 9.91 -32.35
C SER A 244 15.59 11.31 -32.47
N SER A 245 16.90 11.44 -32.30
CA SER A 245 17.64 12.57 -32.85
C SER A 245 18.77 12.07 -33.73
N SER A 246 18.54 12.20 -35.02
CA SER A 246 19.52 12.02 -36.08
C SER A 246 20.64 13.05 -35.95
N THR A 247 21.88 12.58 -35.95
CA THR A 247 23.00 13.32 -36.53
C THR A 247 23.99 12.35 -37.16
N ASP A 248 24.23 12.54 -38.44
CA ASP A 248 25.26 11.89 -39.23
C ASP A 248 26.66 12.10 -38.64
N ALA A 249 27.50 11.07 -38.59
CA ALA A 249 28.87 11.11 -39.11
C ALA A 249 29.65 9.78 -38.92
N GLU A 250 30.20 9.33 -40.04
CA GLU A 250 31.51 8.68 -40.22
C GLU A 250 31.83 7.30 -39.60
N SER A 251 31.82 6.34 -40.52
CA SER A 251 32.78 5.23 -40.65
C SER A 251 34.14 5.47 -40.00
N THR A 252 34.54 4.56 -39.11
CA THR A 252 35.91 4.02 -39.08
C THR A 252 35.87 2.65 -38.39
N GLY A 253 36.31 1.63 -39.13
CA GLY A 253 36.46 0.28 -38.59
C GLY A 253 37.61 0.19 -37.59
N SER A 254 37.46 -0.69 -36.61
CA SER A 254 38.57 -1.49 -36.13
C SER A 254 38.08 -2.82 -35.60
N ASP A 255 38.81 -3.83 -36.04
CA ASP A 255 38.69 -5.26 -35.87
C ASP A 255 38.98 -5.72 -34.43
N SER A 256 38.20 -6.68 -33.93
CA SER A 256 38.64 -7.62 -32.88
C SER A 256 37.87 -8.95 -32.99
N THR A 257 38.45 -9.82 -33.80
CA THR A 257 38.32 -11.28 -33.91
C THR A 257 37.72 -12.07 -32.73
N GLN A 258 36.59 -12.72 -33.04
CA GLN A 258 36.34 -14.17 -33.03
C GLN A 258 36.30 -14.95 -31.70
N ALA A 259 35.07 -15.32 -31.30
CA ALA A 259 34.73 -16.63 -30.75
C ALA A 259 33.64 -17.27 -31.63
N THR A 260 33.95 -18.42 -32.20
CA THR A 260 33.14 -19.20 -33.14
C THR A 260 31.96 -19.90 -32.46
N GLY A 261 30.76 -19.60 -32.95
CA GLY A 261 29.54 -20.37 -32.75
C GLY A 261 28.34 -19.47 -33.03
N ALA A 262 27.75 -19.54 -34.23
CA ALA A 262 26.50 -18.85 -34.53
C ALA A 262 25.38 -19.44 -33.66
N SER A 263 25.19 -18.87 -32.48
CA SER A 263 24.21 -19.28 -31.48
C SER A 263 23.66 -18.05 -30.79
N ILE A 264 22.37 -18.03 -30.44
CA ILE A 264 21.78 -16.96 -29.64
C ILE A 264 22.25 -16.94 -28.16
N ASP A 265 23.38 -17.57 -27.86
CA ASP A 265 23.93 -17.68 -26.51
C ASP A 265 24.37 -16.32 -25.99
N ILE A 266 23.91 -15.95 -24.80
CA ILE A 266 24.31 -14.75 -24.04
C ILE A 266 24.74 -15.19 -22.66
N THR A 267 25.78 -14.57 -22.11
CA THR A 267 26.20 -14.81 -20.72
C THR A 267 26.66 -13.50 -20.13
N THR A 268 25.93 -13.06 -19.10
CA THR A 268 26.20 -11.85 -18.33
C THR A 268 26.43 -12.21 -16.87
N ASP A 269 26.67 -11.19 -16.04
CA ASP A 269 26.68 -11.32 -14.58
C ASP A 269 25.28 -11.56 -14.00
N LYS A 270 24.22 -11.11 -14.69
CA LYS A 270 22.82 -11.23 -14.24
C LYS A 270 22.11 -12.47 -14.74
N PHE A 271 22.43 -12.96 -15.94
CA PHE A 271 21.77 -14.13 -16.50
C PHE A 271 22.60 -14.80 -17.60
N SER A 272 22.19 -16.01 -17.98
CA SER A 272 22.69 -16.64 -19.20
C SER A 272 21.58 -17.28 -20.00
N VAL A 273 21.65 -17.15 -21.32
CA VAL A 273 20.80 -17.85 -22.28
C VAL A 273 21.67 -18.79 -23.10
N ARG A 274 21.27 -20.06 -23.20
CA ARG A 274 21.95 -21.07 -24.01
C ARG A 274 20.95 -21.72 -24.96
N PHE A 275 21.15 -21.55 -26.26
CA PHE A 275 20.33 -22.20 -27.29
C PHE A 275 20.39 -23.73 -27.13
N LYS A 276 19.24 -24.39 -27.25
CA LYS A 276 19.16 -25.86 -27.19
C LYS A 276 18.80 -26.44 -28.55
N GLN A 277 17.65 -26.06 -29.07
CA GLN A 277 17.06 -26.63 -30.28
C GLN A 277 15.94 -25.74 -30.79
N PHE A 278 15.50 -26.04 -32.01
CA PHE A 278 14.25 -25.52 -32.54
C PHE A 278 13.37 -26.68 -33.02
N ALA A 279 12.07 -26.44 -33.11
CA ALA A 279 11.11 -27.36 -33.71
C ALA A 279 10.12 -26.57 -34.58
N ILE A 280 9.60 -27.22 -35.62
CA ILE A 280 8.47 -26.70 -36.39
C ILE A 280 7.22 -27.40 -35.86
N SER A 281 6.18 -26.62 -35.57
CA SER A 281 4.88 -27.09 -35.08
C SER A 281 3.75 -26.30 -35.76
N ASN A 282 2.55 -26.42 -35.22
CA ASN A 282 1.40 -25.61 -35.58
C ASN A 282 0.97 -24.75 -34.38
N ASP A 283 0.48 -23.54 -34.67
CA ASP A 283 -0.17 -22.68 -33.67
C ASP A 283 -1.63 -23.07 -33.45
N TYR A 284 -2.31 -22.43 -32.48
CA TYR A 284 -3.76 -22.64 -32.24
C TYR A 284 -4.66 -22.40 -33.47
N GLY A 285 -4.19 -21.63 -34.45
CA GLY A 285 -4.89 -21.38 -35.72
C GLY A 285 -4.59 -22.44 -36.80
N GLY A 286 -3.75 -23.43 -36.50
CA GLY A 286 -3.29 -24.44 -37.43
C GLY A 286 -2.18 -23.97 -38.38
N ASN A 287 -1.64 -22.77 -38.20
CA ASN A 287 -0.58 -22.23 -39.05
C ASN A 287 0.80 -22.76 -38.62
N PRO A 288 1.74 -22.99 -39.53
CA PRO A 288 3.10 -23.41 -39.17
C PRO A 288 3.80 -22.38 -38.29
N CYS A 289 4.40 -22.83 -37.19
CA CYS A 289 5.16 -22.00 -36.28
C CYS A 289 6.53 -22.63 -35.95
N LEU A 290 7.47 -21.79 -35.56
CA LEU A 290 8.81 -22.13 -35.14
C LEU A 290 8.91 -21.97 -33.63
N MET A 291 9.18 -23.07 -32.94
CA MET A 291 9.43 -23.13 -31.51
C MET A 291 10.94 -23.08 -31.26
N ILE A 292 11.41 -22.09 -30.51
CA ILE A 292 12.82 -21.90 -30.16
C ILE A 292 13.03 -22.19 -28.67
N TYR A 293 13.80 -23.24 -28.38
CA TYR A 293 14.10 -23.66 -27.02
C TYR A 293 15.50 -23.21 -26.60
N TYR A 294 15.59 -22.59 -25.44
CA TYR A 294 16.85 -22.22 -24.80
C TYR A 294 16.77 -22.42 -23.29
N ASP A 295 17.92 -22.66 -22.65
CA ASP A 295 18.01 -22.63 -21.20
C ASP A 295 18.29 -21.20 -20.74
N TYR A 296 17.42 -20.68 -19.88
CA TYR A 296 17.62 -19.41 -19.18
C TYR A 296 18.06 -19.72 -17.74
N THR A 297 19.14 -19.09 -17.31
CA THR A 297 19.64 -19.16 -15.92
C THR A 297 19.69 -17.78 -15.33
N ASN A 298 18.95 -17.55 -14.23
CA ASN A 298 19.09 -16.35 -13.43
C ASN A 298 20.39 -16.43 -12.63
N SER A 299 21.37 -15.60 -12.96
CA SER A 299 22.68 -15.52 -12.28
C SER A 299 22.80 -14.31 -11.34
N GLY A 300 21.76 -13.47 -11.30
CA GLY A 300 21.66 -12.30 -10.45
C GLY A 300 21.37 -12.63 -8.99
N ASP A 301 21.14 -11.58 -8.20
CA ASP A 301 20.91 -11.65 -6.75
C ASP A 301 19.42 -11.53 -6.36
N SER A 302 18.54 -11.16 -7.30
CA SER A 302 17.09 -11.12 -7.14
C SER A 302 16.38 -12.04 -8.13
N GLN A 303 15.11 -12.33 -7.86
CA GLN A 303 14.22 -12.98 -8.82
C GLN A 303 14.15 -12.20 -10.15
N SER A 304 14.15 -12.91 -11.28
CA SER A 304 14.05 -12.35 -12.64
C SER A 304 13.39 -13.35 -13.59
N SER A 305 13.16 -13.00 -14.85
CA SER A 305 12.62 -13.90 -15.88
C SER A 305 13.32 -13.72 -17.21
N ALA A 306 13.18 -14.72 -18.09
CA ALA A 306 13.68 -14.62 -19.46
C ALA A 306 13.04 -13.45 -20.22
N PHE A 307 11.75 -13.17 -19.97
CA PHE A 307 11.03 -12.01 -20.52
C PHE A 307 11.69 -10.67 -20.15
N VAL A 308 12.13 -10.51 -18.90
CA VAL A 308 12.76 -9.27 -18.43
C VAL A 308 14.18 -9.11 -18.97
N ASP A 309 14.94 -10.21 -19.01
CA ASP A 309 16.38 -10.15 -19.23
C ASP A 309 16.79 -10.28 -20.71
N PHE A 310 16.02 -11.01 -21.51
CA PHE A 310 16.43 -11.44 -22.84
C PHE A 310 15.34 -11.21 -23.90
N THR A 311 15.68 -10.44 -24.93
CA THR A 311 14.84 -10.27 -26.12
C THR A 311 15.33 -11.19 -27.23
N LEU A 312 14.44 -12.02 -27.75
CA LEU A 312 14.67 -12.82 -28.95
C LEU A 312 13.77 -12.31 -30.08
N GLN A 313 14.37 -11.98 -31.21
CA GLN A 313 13.66 -11.64 -32.44
C GLN A 313 13.95 -12.69 -33.50
N ALA A 314 12.95 -12.98 -34.32
CA ALA A 314 13.09 -13.86 -35.48
C ALA A 314 12.65 -13.10 -36.73
N SER A 315 13.36 -13.27 -37.84
CA SER A 315 12.97 -12.74 -39.15
C SER A 315 13.11 -13.80 -40.23
N GLN A 316 12.22 -13.74 -41.22
CA GLN A 316 12.20 -14.65 -42.37
C GLN A 316 11.94 -13.82 -43.61
N ASN A 317 12.66 -14.09 -44.70
CA ASN A 317 12.51 -13.39 -45.98
C ASN A 317 12.64 -11.84 -45.90
N GLY A 318 13.38 -11.35 -44.90
CA GLY A 318 13.56 -9.91 -44.67
C GLY A 318 12.44 -9.24 -43.86
N GLU A 319 11.44 -10.00 -43.39
CA GLU A 319 10.35 -9.53 -42.55
C GLU A 319 10.49 -10.10 -41.12
N SER A 320 10.09 -9.31 -40.11
CA SER A 320 10.01 -9.82 -38.73
C SER A 320 8.89 -10.85 -38.62
N LEU A 321 9.17 -11.95 -37.93
CA LEU A 321 8.16 -12.94 -37.57
C LEU A 321 7.40 -12.48 -36.32
N GLU A 322 6.11 -12.78 -36.28
CA GLU A 322 5.22 -12.47 -35.16
C GLU A 322 5.31 -13.58 -34.10
N GLY A 323 5.19 -13.23 -32.82
CA GLY A 323 5.05 -14.23 -31.75
C GLY A 323 3.69 -14.92 -31.81
N THR A 324 3.63 -16.22 -31.53
CA THR A 324 2.38 -17.01 -31.48
C THR A 324 2.41 -18.01 -30.33
N TYR A 325 1.35 -18.81 -30.18
CA TYR A 325 1.26 -19.89 -29.20
C TYR A 325 1.09 -21.24 -29.92
N PRO A 326 1.82 -22.29 -29.52
CA PRO A 326 1.69 -23.61 -30.14
C PRO A 326 0.34 -24.24 -29.80
N GLU A 327 -0.21 -25.04 -30.70
CA GLU A 327 -1.43 -25.84 -30.44
C GLU A 327 -1.19 -26.88 -29.33
N ALA A 328 -0.01 -27.50 -29.34
CA ALA A 328 0.40 -28.47 -28.33
C ALA A 328 0.87 -27.75 -27.06
N ASN A 329 0.33 -28.18 -25.91
CA ASN A 329 0.77 -27.66 -24.63
C ASN A 329 2.24 -28.03 -24.35
N ASP A 330 3.05 -27.04 -24.03
CA ASP A 330 4.47 -27.20 -23.69
C ASP A 330 4.81 -26.27 -22.51
N ASP A 331 5.13 -26.87 -21.36
CA ASP A 331 5.45 -26.16 -20.11
C ASP A 331 6.64 -25.18 -20.25
N ALA A 332 7.50 -25.37 -21.26
CA ALA A 332 8.59 -24.45 -21.52
C ALA A 332 8.11 -23.08 -22.06
N VAL A 333 6.93 -23.01 -22.67
CA VAL A 333 6.35 -21.74 -23.13
C VAL A 333 5.99 -20.85 -21.93
N ASP A 334 5.40 -21.43 -20.89
CA ASP A 334 5.02 -20.73 -19.67
C ASP A 334 6.24 -20.15 -18.93
N ASN A 335 7.38 -20.87 -19.01
CA ASN A 335 8.63 -20.43 -18.38
C ASN A 335 9.20 -19.13 -18.94
N TYR A 336 8.74 -18.67 -20.11
CA TYR A 336 9.17 -17.37 -20.65
C TYR A 336 8.80 -16.22 -19.69
N MET A 337 7.60 -16.28 -19.11
CA MET A 337 7.07 -15.25 -18.22
C MET A 337 7.27 -15.57 -16.73
N ASN A 338 7.56 -16.83 -16.38
CA ASN A 338 7.71 -17.23 -14.99
C ASN A 338 8.91 -16.53 -14.32
N THR A 339 8.71 -16.16 -13.06
CA THR A 339 9.79 -15.64 -12.20
C THR A 339 10.67 -16.79 -11.70
N ILE A 340 11.98 -16.63 -11.89
CA ILE A 340 13.02 -17.63 -11.61
C ILE A 340 13.92 -17.13 -10.49
N ASP A 341 14.10 -17.95 -9.44
CA ASP A 341 14.98 -17.63 -8.32
C ASP A 341 16.47 -17.55 -8.74
N PRO A 342 17.29 -16.73 -8.06
CA PRO A 342 18.74 -16.70 -8.22
C PRO A 342 19.38 -18.10 -8.23
N GLY A 343 20.26 -18.33 -9.20
CA GLY A 343 21.00 -19.58 -9.41
C GLY A 343 20.18 -20.74 -9.97
N LYS A 344 18.93 -20.51 -10.39
CA LYS A 344 18.09 -21.52 -11.04
C LYS A 344 18.12 -21.40 -12.56
N THR A 345 17.99 -22.56 -13.21
CA THR A 345 17.89 -22.72 -14.66
C THR A 345 16.55 -23.33 -15.02
N VAL A 346 15.89 -22.77 -16.04
CA VAL A 346 14.69 -23.33 -16.65
C VAL A 346 14.85 -23.38 -18.16
N THR A 347 14.18 -24.34 -18.80
CA THR A 347 14.03 -24.34 -20.26
C THR A 347 12.85 -23.45 -20.64
N VAL A 348 13.10 -22.52 -21.55
CA VAL A 348 12.13 -21.58 -22.10
C VAL A 348 11.91 -21.89 -23.57
N CYS A 349 10.67 -21.76 -24.03
CA CYS A 349 10.28 -21.83 -25.43
C CYS A 349 9.63 -20.53 -25.86
N GLN A 350 10.21 -19.84 -26.84
CA GLN A 350 9.54 -18.74 -27.56
C GLN A 350 9.07 -19.24 -28.93
N VAL A 351 7.88 -18.83 -29.37
CA VAL A 351 7.25 -19.37 -30.57
C VAL A 351 6.94 -18.25 -31.56
N PHE A 352 7.36 -18.43 -32.82
CA PHE A 352 7.22 -17.46 -33.90
C PHE A 352 6.41 -18.04 -35.06
N LEU A 353 5.46 -17.28 -35.60
CA LEU A 353 4.67 -17.68 -36.77
C LEU A 353 5.56 -17.68 -38.01
N LEU A 354 5.63 -18.81 -38.72
CA LEU A 354 6.42 -18.92 -39.95
C LEU A 354 5.64 -18.36 -41.13
N LYS A 355 6.32 -17.64 -42.04
CA LYS A 355 5.76 -17.26 -43.35
C LYS A 355 5.72 -18.47 -44.28
N ASP A 356 6.73 -19.32 -44.19
CA ASP A 356 6.83 -20.60 -44.87
C ASP A 356 7.76 -21.56 -44.13
N THR A 357 7.72 -22.86 -44.45
CA THR A 357 8.51 -23.90 -43.77
C THR A 357 9.81 -24.26 -44.48
N THR A 358 10.21 -23.48 -45.49
CA THR A 358 11.33 -23.79 -46.41
C THR A 358 12.45 -22.77 -46.37
N SER A 359 12.15 -21.52 -46.04
CA SER A 359 13.08 -20.40 -46.00
C SER A 359 13.78 -20.34 -44.65
N ASP A 360 15.08 -20.01 -44.66
CA ASP A 360 15.87 -19.85 -43.45
C ASP A 360 15.31 -18.72 -42.56
N VAL A 361 15.43 -18.91 -41.24
CA VAL A 361 15.01 -17.93 -40.22
C VAL A 361 16.24 -17.35 -39.55
N THR A 362 16.34 -16.02 -39.49
CA THR A 362 17.40 -15.33 -38.76
C THR A 362 16.91 -14.98 -37.36
N LEU A 363 17.56 -15.52 -36.35
CA LEU A 363 17.39 -15.14 -34.96
C LEU A 363 18.36 -14.02 -34.58
N GLN A 364 17.89 -13.13 -33.73
CA GLN A 364 18.68 -12.10 -33.06
C GLN A 364 18.34 -12.10 -31.57
N GLY A 365 19.31 -12.47 -30.74
CA GLY A 365 19.20 -12.43 -29.29
C GLY A 365 19.92 -11.20 -28.76
N LYS A 366 19.31 -10.48 -27.81
CA LYS A 366 19.94 -9.33 -27.14
C LYS A 366 19.56 -9.27 -25.68
N GLU A 367 20.45 -8.70 -24.87
CA GLU A 367 20.10 -8.24 -23.53
C GLU A 367 19.02 -7.15 -23.62
N THR A 368 17.94 -7.28 -22.85
CA THR A 368 16.83 -6.30 -22.87
C THR A 368 17.23 -5.00 -22.16
N LEU A 369 17.94 -5.07 -21.03
CA LEU A 369 18.24 -3.93 -20.15
C LEU A 369 19.75 -3.60 -20.12
N ASN A 370 20.30 -2.99 -21.17
CA ASN A 370 21.69 -2.49 -21.12
C ASN A 370 21.85 -1.13 -21.82
N VAL A 371 22.06 -0.09 -21.01
CA VAL A 371 22.21 1.33 -21.39
C VAL A 371 23.52 1.62 -22.15
N SER A 372 24.42 0.63 -22.28
CA SER A 372 25.76 0.80 -22.88
C SER A 372 26.01 -0.03 -24.14
N GLY A 373 24.96 -0.61 -24.73
CA GLY A 373 25.09 -1.51 -25.90
C GLY A 373 25.37 -2.94 -25.46
N GLY A 374 24.36 -3.59 -24.85
CA GLY A 374 24.45 -4.96 -24.36
C GLY A 374 24.79 -5.99 -25.42
N GLN A 375 25.17 -7.18 -24.98
CA GLN A 375 25.53 -8.29 -25.85
C GLN A 375 24.37 -8.57 -26.82
N THR A 376 24.68 -8.53 -28.11
CA THR A 376 23.78 -8.94 -29.18
C THR A 376 24.42 -10.09 -29.92
N THR A 377 23.61 -11.07 -30.27
CA THR A 377 24.02 -12.26 -31.00
C THR A 377 23.01 -12.55 -32.11
N SER A 378 23.45 -13.26 -33.14
CA SER A 378 22.59 -13.65 -34.25
C SER A 378 22.93 -15.06 -34.72
N GLN A 379 21.90 -15.77 -35.15
CA GLN A 379 21.99 -17.13 -35.65
C GLN A 379 21.01 -17.31 -36.80
N VAL A 380 21.47 -17.90 -37.91
CA VAL A 380 20.57 -18.32 -39.00
C VAL A 380 20.22 -19.79 -38.79
N LEU A 381 18.94 -20.09 -38.72
CA LEU A 381 18.36 -21.43 -38.65
C LEU A 381 17.95 -21.88 -40.05
N LYS A 382 18.47 -23.04 -40.45
CA LYS A 382 18.01 -23.74 -41.65
C LYS A 382 16.85 -24.64 -41.29
N LEU A 383 15.69 -24.38 -41.90
CA LEU A 383 14.49 -25.19 -41.66
C LEU A 383 14.53 -26.53 -42.43
N GLN A 384 15.51 -26.71 -43.33
CA GLN A 384 15.74 -27.91 -44.15
C GLN A 384 17.07 -28.60 -43.85
#